data_AF-A0A0C4DNF8-F1
#
_entry.id   AF-A0A0C4DNF8-F1
#
_cell.length_a   1.000
_cell.length_b   1.000
_cell.length_c   1.000
_cell.angle_alpha   90.00
_cell.angle_beta   90.00
_cell.angle_gamma   90.00
#
_symmetry.space_group_name_H-M   'P 1'
#
loop_
_entity.id
_entity.type
_entity.pdbx_description
1 polymer ?
#
loop_
_entity_poly.entity_id
_entity_poly.type
_entity_poly.pdbx_seq_one_letter_code
_entity_poly.pdbx_strand_id
1 'polypeptide(L)'
;MASRSSTLPGLLSGAAFGAALTAAGVYQPAVITSQLKLQDWHMMQAFLTAAAGSVIVSALAQSLGYAKLPPRDFSSIRLLGRADANVVGGALLGCGMALAGACPGTVIPQAALGVTSGRWTLAGGLLGGLAWSALLRPWVARRNLGPAADGKSSTRTSLTLYESLGVSYVAALAAMEVVLGVAVKTAMGLGGSSSGIHQQQQLLNGV
;
A
#
# COMPACT_ATOMS: atom_id res chain seq x y z
N MET A 1 20.42 -8.66 -22.29
CA MET A 1 20.12 -10.10 -22.13
C MET A 1 18.80 -10.23 -21.39
N ALA A 2 17.75 -10.69 -22.07
CA ALA A 2 16.44 -10.90 -21.46
C ALA A 2 16.52 -12.09 -20.48
N SER A 3 16.47 -11.79 -19.19
CA SER A 3 16.36 -12.81 -18.15
C SER A 3 15.04 -13.55 -18.34
N ARG A 4 15.07 -14.89 -18.50
CA ARG A 4 13.86 -15.72 -18.38
C ARG A 4 13.31 -15.49 -16.97
N SER A 5 12.28 -14.68 -16.85
CA SER A 5 11.59 -14.47 -15.58
C SER A 5 10.97 -15.79 -15.16
N SER A 6 11.61 -16.49 -14.23
CA SER A 6 10.96 -17.56 -13.49
C SER A 6 9.76 -16.93 -12.80
N THR A 7 8.55 -17.32 -13.21
CA THR A 7 7.29 -16.83 -12.63
C THR A 7 7.01 -17.47 -11.27
N LEU A 8 7.71 -18.57 -10.96
CA LEU A 8 7.51 -19.37 -9.76
C LEU A 8 7.75 -18.59 -8.44
N PRO A 9 8.82 -17.80 -8.26
CA PRO A 9 8.99 -16.99 -7.06
C PRO A 9 7.89 -15.95 -6.87
N GLY A 10 7.40 -15.36 -7.96
CA GLY A 10 6.28 -14.42 -7.94
C GLY A 10 4.97 -15.10 -7.54
N LEU A 11 4.73 -16.31 -8.04
CA LEU A 11 3.56 -17.10 -7.67
C LEU A 11 3.60 -17.53 -6.20
N LEU A 12 4.74 -18.02 -5.72
CA LEU A 12 4.92 -18.44 -4.33
C LEU A 12 4.77 -17.27 -3.35
N SER A 13 5.38 -16.12 -3.66
CA SER A 13 5.26 -14.93 -2.81
C SER A 13 3.83 -14.37 -2.81
N GLY A 14 3.15 -14.34 -3.96
CA GLY A 14 1.75 -13.95 -4.05
C GLY A 14 0.82 -14.89 -3.27
N ALA A 15 1.03 -16.20 -3.39
CA ALA A 15 0.29 -17.22 -2.64
C ALA A 15 0.53 -17.08 -1.12
N ALA A 16 1.78 -16.91 -0.69
CA ALA A 16 2.12 -16.70 0.72
C ALA A 16 1.50 -15.41 1.28
N PHE A 17 1.55 -14.31 0.52
CA PHE A 17 0.92 -13.05 0.90
C PHE A 17 -0.60 -13.18 1.02
N GLY A 18 -1.25 -13.82 0.04
CA GLY A 18 -2.69 -14.08 0.09
C GLY A 18 -3.09 -14.97 1.26
N ALA A 19 -2.34 -16.04 1.53
CA ALA A 19 -2.55 -16.92 2.67
C ALA A 19 -2.41 -16.18 4.00
N ALA A 20 -1.41 -15.31 4.14
CA ALA A 20 -1.23 -14.49 5.33
C ALA A 20 -2.40 -13.52 5.56
N LEU A 21 -2.91 -12.87 4.50
CA LEU A 21 -4.09 -12.00 4.60
C LEU A 21 -5.35 -12.77 5.00
N THR A 22 -5.53 -13.97 4.45
CA THR A 22 -6.67 -14.85 4.82
C THR A 22 -6.56 -15.32 6.26
N ALA A 23 -5.37 -15.77 6.68
CA ALA A 23 -5.12 -16.23 8.05
C ALA A 23 -5.30 -15.11 9.08
N ALA A 24 -4.90 -13.88 8.75
CA ALA A 24 -5.09 -12.71 9.59
C ALA A 24 -6.54 -12.19 9.64
N GLY A 25 -7.46 -12.74 8.84
CA GLY A 25 -8.87 -12.33 8.82
C GLY A 25 -9.12 -10.94 8.21
N VAL A 26 -8.08 -10.21 7.82
CA VAL A 26 -8.17 -8.83 7.30
C VAL A 26 -8.85 -8.73 5.94
N TYR A 27 -9.10 -9.86 5.28
CA TYR A 27 -9.87 -9.89 4.03
C TYR A 27 -11.37 -9.63 4.23
N GLN A 28 -11.91 -9.76 5.44
CA GLN A 28 -13.33 -9.60 5.69
C GLN A 28 -13.77 -8.13 5.52
N PRO A 29 -14.85 -7.84 4.76
CA PRO A 29 -15.33 -6.47 4.58
C PRO A 29 -15.72 -5.75 5.88
N ALA A 30 -16.23 -6.50 6.86
CA ALA A 30 -16.57 -5.97 8.18
C ALA A 30 -15.33 -5.44 8.92
N VAL A 31 -14.20 -6.15 8.86
CA VAL A 31 -12.93 -5.72 9.47
C VAL A 31 -12.40 -4.46 8.78
N ILE A 32 -12.45 -4.41 7.45
CA ILE A 32 -11.98 -3.26 6.67
C ILE A 32 -12.83 -2.01 6.96
N THR A 33 -14.15 -2.15 6.97
CA THR A 33 -15.05 -1.03 7.26
C THR A 33 -14.97 -0.57 8.71
N SER A 34 -14.81 -1.50 9.66
CA SER A 34 -14.61 -1.17 11.09
C SER A 34 -13.30 -0.43 11.31
N GLN A 35 -12.24 -0.78 10.58
CA GLN A 35 -10.98 -0.03 10.59
C GLN A 35 -11.17 1.40 10.07
N LEU A 36 -11.87 1.58 8.96
CA LEU A 36 -12.09 2.93 8.39
C LEU A 36 -13.01 3.79 9.26
N LYS A 37 -13.82 3.18 10.13
CA LYS A 37 -14.60 3.83 11.18
C LYS A 37 -13.83 4.03 12.49
N LEU A 38 -12.56 3.60 12.55
CA LEU A 38 -11.70 3.63 13.75
C LEU A 38 -12.29 2.86 14.94
N GLN A 39 -13.08 1.82 14.67
CA GLN A 39 -13.73 0.98 15.68
C GLN A 39 -12.88 -0.25 16.03
N ASP A 40 -12.15 -0.79 15.05
CA ASP A 40 -11.29 -1.95 15.22
C ASP A 40 -9.89 -1.65 14.68
N TRP A 41 -8.88 -1.76 15.56
CA TRP A 41 -7.48 -1.47 15.27
C TRP A 41 -6.69 -2.69 14.77
N HIS A 42 -7.27 -3.89 14.75
CA HIS A 42 -6.62 -5.14 14.35
C HIS A 42 -5.93 -5.04 12.97
N MET A 43 -6.65 -4.56 11.97
CA MET A 43 -6.10 -4.42 10.61
C MET A 43 -4.92 -3.44 10.54
N MET A 44 -4.99 -2.34 11.30
CA MET A 44 -3.92 -1.34 11.39
C MET A 44 -2.68 -1.93 12.06
N GLN A 45 -2.85 -2.68 13.15
CA GLN A 45 -1.76 -3.37 13.84
C GLN A 45 -1.05 -4.34 12.90
N ALA A 46 -1.80 -5.15 12.16
CA ALA A 46 -1.24 -6.11 11.21
C ALA A 46 -0.41 -5.41 10.11
N PHE A 47 -0.96 -4.36 9.48
CA PHE A 47 -0.25 -3.66 8.40
C PHE A 47 0.93 -2.81 8.89
N LEU A 48 0.85 -2.16 10.06
CA LEU A 48 1.97 -1.42 10.64
C LEU A 48 3.13 -2.36 11.02
N THR A 49 2.81 -3.53 11.59
CA THR A 49 3.81 -4.55 11.92
C THR A 49 4.47 -5.11 10.65
N ALA A 50 3.67 -5.40 9.63
CA ALA A 50 4.18 -5.84 8.34
C ALA A 50 5.05 -4.76 7.66
N ALA A 51 4.68 -3.48 7.79
CA ALA A 51 5.47 -2.36 7.27
C ALA A 51 6.83 -2.26 7.98
N ALA A 52 6.88 -2.38 9.31
CA ALA A 52 8.13 -2.36 10.07
C ALA A 52 9.04 -3.52 9.65
N GLY A 53 8.51 -4.74 9.60
CA GLY A 53 9.26 -5.90 9.11
C GLY A 53 9.76 -5.71 7.67
N SER A 54 8.94 -5.11 6.80
CA SER A 54 9.31 -4.85 5.41
C SER A 54 10.45 -3.84 5.27
N VAL A 55 10.51 -2.81 6.12
CA VAL A 55 11.60 -1.83 6.14
C VAL A 55 12.93 -2.51 6.46
N ILE A 56 12.98 -3.34 7.51
CA ILE A 56 14.18 -4.10 7.89
C ILE A 56 14.61 -5.04 6.76
N VAL A 57 13.70 -5.87 6.26
CA VAL A 57 14.00 -6.86 5.22
C VAL A 57 14.45 -6.19 3.93
N SER A 58 13.81 -5.09 3.52
CA SER A 58 14.15 -4.36 2.31
C SER A 58 15.49 -3.62 2.44
N ALA A 59 15.81 -3.10 3.63
CA ALA A 59 17.11 -2.49 3.90
C ALA A 59 18.23 -3.55 3.85
N LEU A 60 18.02 -4.71 4.46
CA LEU A 60 18.97 -5.83 4.45
C LEU A 60 19.18 -6.39 3.03
N ALA A 61 18.10 -6.55 2.27
CA ALA A 61 18.19 -7.00 0.88
C ALA A 61 18.99 -6.02 0.01
N GLN A 62 18.88 -4.71 0.27
CA GLN A 62 19.68 -3.69 -0.40
C GLN A 62 21.15 -3.70 0.06
N SER A 63 21.42 -3.82 1.36
CA SER A 63 22.79 -3.84 1.88
C SER A 63 23.58 -5.07 1.45
N LEU A 64 22.90 -6.22 1.30
CA LEU A 64 23.50 -7.47 0.80
C LEU A 64 23.58 -7.53 -0.74
N GLY A 65 23.07 -6.51 -1.44
CA GLY A 65 23.10 -6.45 -2.90
C GLY A 65 22.11 -7.36 -3.62
N TYR A 66 21.15 -7.98 -2.89
CA TYR A 66 20.12 -8.84 -3.47
C TYR A 66 19.04 -8.07 -4.24
N ALA A 67 18.80 -6.80 -3.88
CA ALA A 67 17.79 -5.98 -4.53
C ALA A 67 18.24 -4.51 -4.64
N LYS A 68 17.83 -3.85 -5.73
CA LYS A 68 17.97 -2.40 -5.90
C LYS A 68 16.57 -1.81 -5.92
N LEU A 69 16.20 -1.07 -4.88
CA LEU A 69 14.88 -0.44 -4.74
C LEU A 69 15.02 1.07 -4.95
N PRO A 70 15.01 1.56 -6.20
CA PRO A 70 15.08 3.00 -6.44
C PRO A 70 13.84 3.70 -5.85
N PRO A 71 13.99 4.92 -5.30
CA PRO A 71 12.84 5.69 -4.84
C PRO A 71 11.90 5.97 -6.00
N ARG A 72 10.60 5.96 -5.71
CA ARG A 72 9.58 6.21 -6.71
C ARG A 72 9.38 7.71 -6.92
N ASP A 73 9.32 8.14 -8.18
CA ASP A 73 9.05 9.53 -8.52
C ASP A 73 7.66 9.99 -8.07
N PHE A 74 7.58 11.26 -7.71
CA PHE A 74 6.30 11.93 -7.52
C PHE A 74 5.58 12.06 -8.87
N SER A 75 4.27 11.81 -8.85
CA SER A 75 3.40 11.99 -10.00
C SER A 75 2.67 13.32 -9.88
N SER A 76 2.62 14.08 -10.98
CA SER A 76 1.93 15.36 -11.01
C SER A 76 1.02 15.52 -12.23
N ILE A 77 -0.15 16.13 -11.99
CA ILE A 77 -1.08 16.62 -13.02
C ILE A 77 -0.92 18.14 -13.27
N ARG A 78 0.09 18.78 -12.66
CA ARG A 78 0.42 20.21 -12.77
C ARG A 78 -0.73 21.15 -12.37
N LEU A 79 -1.57 20.77 -11.42
CA LEU A 79 -2.65 21.61 -10.88
C LEU A 79 -2.29 22.27 -9.54
N LEU A 80 -1.84 21.48 -8.56
CA LEU A 80 -1.70 21.94 -7.16
C LEU A 80 -0.28 21.81 -6.60
N GLY A 81 0.62 21.13 -7.33
CA GLY A 81 2.00 20.94 -6.92
C GLY A 81 2.59 19.62 -7.40
N ARG A 82 3.76 19.27 -6.88
CA ARG A 82 4.58 18.16 -7.38
C ARG A 82 4.02 16.77 -7.08
N ALA A 83 3.17 16.65 -6.06
CA ALA A 83 2.57 15.39 -5.62
C ALA A 83 1.04 15.40 -5.71
N ASP A 84 0.46 16.34 -6.47
CA ASP A 84 -0.99 16.51 -6.56
C ASP A 84 -1.70 15.25 -7.09
N ALA A 85 -1.12 14.57 -8.07
CA ALA A 85 -1.66 13.31 -8.58
C ALA A 85 -1.60 12.19 -7.52
N ASN A 86 -0.55 12.14 -6.70
CA ASN A 86 -0.44 11.18 -5.59
C ASN A 86 -1.51 11.44 -4.53
N VAL A 87 -1.75 12.71 -4.16
CA VAL A 87 -2.76 13.08 -3.16
C VAL A 87 -4.16 12.77 -3.66
N VAL A 88 -4.48 13.19 -4.89
CA VAL A 88 -5.80 12.92 -5.50
C VAL A 88 -6.01 11.41 -5.69
N GLY A 89 -5.01 10.70 -6.19
CA GLY A 89 -5.08 9.25 -6.36
C GLY A 89 -5.23 8.51 -5.03
N GLY A 90 -4.52 8.94 -3.99
CA GLY A 90 -4.62 8.39 -2.63
C GLY A 90 -6.00 8.64 -2.01
N ALA A 91 -6.55 9.83 -2.18
CA ALA A 91 -7.91 10.16 -1.71
C ALA A 91 -8.97 9.32 -2.43
N LEU A 92 -8.89 9.22 -3.76
CA LEU A 92 -9.81 8.38 -4.56
C LEU A 92 -9.72 6.91 -4.15
N LEU A 93 -8.51 6.39 -3.94
CA LEU A 93 -8.30 5.03 -3.47
C LEU A 93 -8.91 4.83 -2.08
N GLY A 94 -8.68 5.74 -1.13
CA GLY A 94 -9.26 5.69 0.21
C GLY A 94 -10.79 5.72 0.22
N CYS A 95 -11.40 6.61 -0.57
CA CYS A 95 -12.85 6.66 -0.75
C CYS A 95 -13.38 5.35 -1.36
N GLY A 96 -12.70 4.81 -2.38
CA GLY A 96 -13.05 3.52 -2.97
C GLY A 96 -13.00 2.38 -1.95
N MET A 97 -11.96 2.34 -1.12
CA MET A 97 -11.84 1.35 -0.04
C MET A 97 -12.98 1.45 0.98
N ALA A 98 -13.37 2.68 1.35
CA ALA A 98 -14.47 2.93 2.28
C ALA A 98 -15.83 2.49 1.74
N LEU A 99 -16.08 2.74 0.44
CA LEU A 99 -17.32 2.36 -0.22
C LEU A 99 -17.40 0.86 -0.48
N ALA A 100 -16.29 0.25 -0.89
CA ALA A 100 -16.26 -1.14 -1.31
C ALA A 100 -16.06 -2.14 -0.16
N GLY A 101 -15.51 -1.71 0.98
CA GLY A 101 -15.10 -2.64 2.04
C GLY A 101 -14.01 -3.63 1.56
N ALA A 102 -13.13 -3.17 0.67
CA ALA A 102 -12.07 -3.96 0.05
C ALA A 102 -10.83 -3.08 -0.13
N CYS A 103 -9.63 -3.66 0.00
CA CYS A 103 -8.38 -2.95 -0.23
C CYS A 103 -7.58 -3.62 -1.34
N PRO A 104 -6.63 -2.92 -2.00
CA PRO A 104 -5.88 -3.49 -3.13
C PRO A 104 -5.26 -4.86 -2.86
N GLY A 105 -4.79 -5.10 -1.63
CA GLY A 105 -4.22 -6.38 -1.21
C GLY A 105 -5.25 -7.48 -0.94
N THR A 106 -6.45 -7.13 -0.47
CA THR A 106 -7.49 -8.11 -0.07
C THR A 106 -8.47 -8.45 -1.18
N VAL A 107 -8.54 -7.66 -2.26
CA VAL A 107 -9.45 -7.88 -3.38
C VAL A 107 -9.31 -9.29 -3.99
N ILE A 108 -8.08 -9.79 -4.14
CA ILE A 108 -7.85 -11.13 -4.70
C ILE A 108 -8.30 -12.23 -3.72
N PRO A 109 -7.88 -12.25 -2.44
CA PRO A 109 -8.44 -13.16 -1.43
C PRO A 109 -9.97 -13.11 -1.33
N GLN A 110 -10.56 -11.91 -1.32
CA GLN A 110 -12.02 -11.74 -1.27
C GLN A 110 -12.71 -12.35 -2.49
N ALA A 111 -12.19 -12.11 -3.70
CA ALA A 111 -12.73 -12.71 -4.91
C ALA A 111 -12.59 -14.24 -4.91
N ALA A 112 -11.44 -14.76 -4.45
CA ALA A 112 -11.19 -16.20 -4.36
C ALA A 112 -12.09 -16.90 -3.34
N LEU A 113 -12.42 -16.24 -2.23
CA LEU A 113 -13.29 -16.75 -1.16
C LEU A 113 -14.78 -16.45 -1.40
N GLY A 114 -15.15 -15.95 -2.59
CA GLY A 114 -16.55 -15.72 -2.98
C GLY A 114 -17.21 -14.49 -2.35
N VAL A 115 -16.44 -13.58 -1.76
CA VAL A 115 -16.96 -12.34 -1.19
C VAL A 115 -17.41 -11.40 -2.32
N THR A 116 -18.69 -11.04 -2.32
CA THR A 116 -19.32 -10.24 -3.39
C THR A 116 -18.64 -8.87 -3.58
N SER A 117 -18.30 -8.18 -2.49
CA SER A 117 -17.59 -6.89 -2.57
C SER A 117 -16.26 -6.99 -3.30
N GLY A 118 -15.48 -8.06 -3.04
CA GLY A 118 -14.20 -8.30 -3.70
C GLY A 118 -14.33 -8.50 -5.20
N ARG A 119 -15.34 -9.24 -5.67
CA ARG A 119 -15.58 -9.46 -7.09
C ARG A 119 -15.90 -8.16 -7.84
N TRP A 120 -16.78 -7.33 -7.29
CA TRP A 120 -17.11 -6.03 -7.90
C TRP A 120 -15.95 -5.06 -7.82
N THR A 121 -15.20 -5.06 -6.72
CA THR A 121 -14.00 -4.21 -6.58
C THR A 121 -12.92 -4.63 -7.57
N LEU A 122 -12.73 -5.94 -7.79
CA LEU A 122 -11.78 -6.45 -8.78
C LEU A 122 -12.18 -6.00 -10.18
N ALA A 123 -13.44 -6.19 -10.56
CA ALA A 123 -13.95 -5.75 -11.87
C ALA A 123 -13.80 -4.24 -12.05
N GLY A 124 -14.23 -3.44 -11.07
CA GLY A 124 -14.09 -1.99 -11.09
C GLY A 124 -12.64 -1.51 -11.13
N GLY A 125 -11.75 -2.16 -10.38
CA GLY A 125 -10.32 -1.87 -10.36
C GLY A 125 -9.65 -2.18 -11.71
N LEU A 126 -10.01 -3.29 -12.35
CA LEU A 126 -9.53 -3.63 -13.70
C LEU A 126 -10.02 -2.62 -14.74
N LEU A 127 -11.31 -2.29 -14.72
CA LEU A 127 -11.89 -1.29 -15.63
C LEU A 127 -11.28 0.09 -15.41
N GLY A 128 -11.12 0.51 -14.15
CA GLY A 128 -10.48 1.78 -13.80
C GLY A 128 -9.02 1.83 -14.23
N GLY A 129 -8.27 0.73 -14.03
CA GLY A 129 -6.88 0.61 -14.46
C GLY A 129 -6.72 0.66 -15.99
N LEU A 130 -7.63 0.01 -16.72
CA LEU A 130 -7.70 0.07 -18.18
C LEU A 130 -8.04 1.47 -18.66
N ALA A 131 -9.07 2.10 -18.11
CA ALA A 131 -9.47 3.46 -18.44
C ALA A 131 -8.33 4.46 -18.17
N TRP A 132 -7.65 4.33 -17.03
CA TRP A 132 -6.48 5.14 -16.71
C TRP A 132 -5.36 4.95 -17.73
N SER A 133 -5.00 3.70 -18.02
CA SER A 133 -3.85 3.38 -18.88
C SER A 133 -4.09 3.75 -20.35
N ALA A 134 -5.31 3.54 -20.85
CA ALA A 134 -5.66 3.75 -22.25
C ALA A 134 -6.06 5.19 -22.57
N LEU A 135 -6.76 5.88 -21.65
CA LEU A 135 -7.37 7.19 -21.92
C LEU A 135 -6.72 8.32 -21.13
N LEU A 136 -6.68 8.21 -19.79
CA LEU A 136 -6.26 9.33 -18.95
C LEU A 136 -4.75 9.55 -18.98
N ARG A 137 -3.93 8.49 -18.95
CA ARG A 137 -2.47 8.60 -18.99
C ARG A 137 -1.96 9.34 -20.24
N PRO A 138 -2.36 9.00 -21.48
CA PRO A 138 -1.91 9.76 -22.65
C PRO A 138 -2.50 11.18 -22.67
N TRP A 139 -3.70 11.40 -22.15
CA TRP A 139 -4.28 12.74 -22.05
C TRP A 139 -3.52 13.63 -21.06
N VAL A 140 -3.21 13.13 -19.85
CA VAL A 140 -2.39 13.84 -18.85
C VAL A 140 -1.00 14.12 -19.41
N ALA A 141 -0.39 13.15 -20.13
CA ALA A 141 0.90 13.36 -20.78
C ALA A 141 0.86 14.49 -21.81
N ARG A 142 -0.17 14.54 -22.68
CA ARG A 142 -0.39 15.63 -23.65
C ARG A 142 -0.62 16.98 -22.97
N ARG A 143 -1.39 17.01 -21.88
CA ARG A 143 -1.64 18.24 -21.11
C ARG A 143 -0.36 18.76 -20.44
N ASN A 144 0.47 17.85 -19.97
CA ASN A 144 1.75 18.18 -19.34
C ASN A 144 2.84 18.62 -20.33
N LEU A 145 2.63 18.44 -21.65
CA LEU A 145 3.51 18.86 -22.75
C LEU A 145 3.34 20.34 -23.18
N GLY A 146 2.49 21.14 -22.50
CA GLY A 146 2.35 22.59 -22.76
C GLY A 146 3.68 23.35 -22.60
N PRO A 147 3.82 24.54 -23.23
CA PRO A 147 5.11 25.22 -23.41
C PRO A 147 5.86 25.32 -22.09
N ALA A 148 7.10 24.86 -22.12
CA ALA A 148 8.01 24.88 -21.00
C ALA A 148 8.22 26.33 -20.54
N ALA A 149 7.38 26.79 -19.62
CA ALA A 149 7.70 27.93 -18.77
C ALA A 149 8.87 27.50 -17.87
N ASP A 150 10.05 27.93 -18.33
CA ASP A 150 11.17 28.38 -17.53
C ASP A 150 11.95 27.31 -16.77
N GLY A 151 13.07 26.87 -17.38
CA GLY A 151 14.39 27.41 -17.00
C GLY A 151 14.82 27.38 -15.52
N LYS A 152 14.10 26.73 -14.61
CA LYS A 152 14.54 26.56 -13.22
C LYS A 152 15.19 25.20 -13.07
N SER A 153 16.50 25.25 -13.29
CA SER A 153 17.54 24.57 -12.52
C SER A 153 17.26 23.13 -12.11
N SER A 154 18.12 22.25 -12.64
CA SER A 154 18.58 20.97 -12.11
C SER A 154 18.95 21.04 -10.62
N THR A 155 17.99 21.38 -9.77
CA THR A 155 18.09 21.30 -8.32
C THR A 155 17.76 19.86 -8.00
N ARG A 156 18.79 19.12 -7.57
CA ARG A 156 18.72 17.74 -7.07
C ARG A 156 17.45 17.60 -6.23
N THR A 157 16.39 17.09 -6.84
CA THR A 157 15.12 16.96 -6.14
C THR A 157 15.29 15.76 -5.26
N SER A 158 15.34 16.00 -3.96
CA SER A 158 15.28 14.94 -2.97
C SER A 158 13.97 14.17 -3.15
N LEU A 159 14.07 12.98 -3.71
CA LEU A 159 12.95 12.04 -3.86
C LEU A 159 12.63 11.34 -2.54
N THR A 160 13.55 11.42 -1.59
CA THR A 160 13.47 10.76 -0.30
C THR A 160 13.45 11.77 0.84
N LEU A 161 12.74 11.45 1.91
CA LEU A 161 12.65 12.30 3.09
C LEU A 161 14.01 12.50 3.75
N TYR A 162 14.87 11.48 3.79
CA TYR A 162 16.18 11.58 4.41
C TYR A 162 17.13 12.51 3.66
N GLU A 163 17.09 12.51 2.32
CA GLU A 163 17.86 13.44 1.49
C GLU A 163 17.33 14.87 1.65
N SER A 164 16.01 15.05 1.76
CA SER A 164 15.40 16.36 2.03
C SER A 164 15.75 16.91 3.42
N LEU A 165 15.93 16.03 4.41
CA LEU A 165 16.26 16.39 5.79
C LEU A 165 17.78 16.44 6.06
N GLY A 166 18.61 16.04 5.08
CA GLY A 166 20.06 15.94 5.25
C GLY A 166 20.51 14.87 6.27
N VAL A 167 19.66 13.88 6.54
CA VAL A 167 19.90 12.83 7.54
C VAL A 167 20.49 11.59 6.87
N SER A 168 21.36 10.85 7.57
CA SER A 168 21.92 9.61 7.05
C SER A 168 20.82 8.57 6.82
N TYR A 169 20.99 7.72 5.79
CA TYR A 169 20.04 6.66 5.46
C TYR A 169 19.74 5.74 6.65
N VAL A 170 20.78 5.38 7.44
CA VAL A 170 20.64 4.54 8.63
C VAL A 170 19.86 5.24 9.73
N ALA A 171 20.12 6.53 9.97
CA ALA A 171 19.36 7.29 10.97
C ALA A 171 17.90 7.47 10.56
N ALA A 172 17.62 7.65 9.27
CA ALA A 172 16.25 7.73 8.77
C ALA A 172 15.50 6.39 8.87
N LEU A 173 16.18 5.27 8.58
CA LEU A 173 15.62 3.93 8.81
C LEU A 173 15.31 3.70 10.28
N ALA A 174 16.26 3.98 11.18
CA ALA A 174 16.08 3.83 12.62
C ALA A 174 14.94 4.71 13.15
N ALA A 175 14.85 5.96 12.69
CA ALA A 175 13.74 6.86 13.05
C ALA A 175 12.40 6.30 12.57
N MET A 176 12.33 5.75 11.35
CA MET A 176 11.11 5.17 10.83
C MET A 176 10.69 3.91 11.59
N GLU A 177 11.64 3.05 11.96
CA GLU A 177 11.38 1.89 12.83
C GLU A 177 10.84 2.30 14.19
N VAL A 178 11.43 3.33 14.81
CA VAL A 178 10.93 3.86 16.09
C VAL A 178 9.50 4.38 15.94
N VAL A 179 9.22 5.13 14.88
CA VAL A 179 7.86 5.65 14.61
C VAL A 179 6.86 4.53 14.41
N LEU A 180 7.19 3.52 13.60
CA LEU A 180 6.31 2.36 13.38
C LEU A 180 6.13 1.54 14.66
N GLY A 181 7.19 1.29 15.41
CA GLY A 181 7.12 0.57 16.68
C GLY A 181 6.26 1.27 17.72
N VAL A 182 6.39 2.61 17.81
CA VAL A 182 5.49 3.43 18.64
C VAL A 182 4.06 3.34 18.13
N ALA A 183 3.83 3.45 16.82
CA ALA A 183 2.49 3.36 16.23
C ALA A 183 1.82 2.00 16.51
N VAL A 184 2.56 0.89 16.36
CA VAL A 184 2.10 -0.46 16.70
C VAL A 184 1.76 -0.54 18.19
N LYS A 185 2.65 -0.09 19.07
CA LYS A 185 2.41 -0.09 20.53
C LYS A 185 1.19 0.74 20.90
N THR A 186 1.00 1.91 20.30
CA THR A 186 -0.18 2.75 20.53
C THR A 186 -1.45 2.08 20.01
N ALA A 187 -1.41 1.46 18.83
CA ALA A 187 -2.55 0.75 18.28
C ALA A 187 -2.93 -0.47 19.14
N MET A 188 -1.94 -1.15 19.74
CA MET A 188 -2.18 -2.23 20.71
C MET A 188 -2.80 -1.71 22.02
N GLY A 189 -2.35 -0.55 22.51
CA GLY A 189 -2.90 0.10 23.70
C GLY A 189 -4.34 0.60 23.52
N LEU A 190 -4.68 1.08 22.32
CA LEU A 190 -6.04 1.49 21.95
C LEU A 190 -6.95 0.29 21.66
N GLY A 191 -6.37 -0.82 21.23
CA GLY A 191 -7.07 -2.01 20.74
C GLY A 191 -7.40 -3.06 21.80
N GLY A 192 -7.04 -2.88 23.07
CA GLY A 192 -7.56 -3.67 24.19
C GLY A 192 -7.70 -5.18 23.94
N SER A 193 -6.66 -5.83 23.43
CA SER A 193 -6.30 -7.26 23.52
C SER A 193 -7.33 -8.41 23.41
N SER A 194 -8.62 -8.23 23.10
CA SER A 194 -9.60 -9.34 23.22
C SER A 194 -10.64 -9.49 22.10
N SER A 195 -10.76 -8.60 21.13
CA SER A 195 -11.87 -8.69 20.15
C SER A 195 -11.55 -9.55 18.91
N GLY A 196 -10.33 -9.48 18.36
CA GLY A 196 -10.00 -10.13 17.08
C GLY A 196 -9.89 -11.66 17.14
N ILE A 197 -9.26 -12.21 18.17
CA ILE A 197 -9.07 -13.65 18.32
C ILE A 197 -10.40 -14.34 18.68
N HIS A 198 -11.21 -13.73 19.54
CA HIS A 198 -12.53 -14.27 19.91
C HIS A 198 -13.52 -14.26 18.75
N GLN A 199 -13.47 -13.26 17.87
CA GLN A 199 -14.34 -13.20 16.69
C GLN A 199 -13.94 -14.21 15.60
N GLN A 200 -12.63 -14.47 15.45
CA GLN A 200 -12.15 -15.55 14.57
C GLN A 200 -12.52 -16.94 15.14
N GLN A 201 -12.45 -17.14 16.46
CA GLN A 201 -12.87 -18.37 17.12
C GLN A 201 -14.40 -18.60 17.04
N GLN A 202 -15.21 -17.54 17.16
CA GLN A 202 -16.68 -17.66 17.04
C GLN A 202 -17.15 -17.96 15.61
N LEU A 203 -16.45 -17.48 14.59
CA LEU A 203 -16.77 -17.78 13.18
C LEU A 203 -16.30 -19.18 12.76
N LEU A 204 -15.18 -19.68 13.31
CA LEU A 204 -14.74 -21.07 13.09
C LEU A 204 -15.62 -22.09 13.81
N ASN A 205 -16.28 -21.70 14.90
CA ASN A 205 -17.22 -22.54 15.64
C ASN A 205 -18.68 -22.41 15.14
N GLY A 206 -18.95 -21.55 14.14
CA GLY A 206 -20.27 -21.28 13.58
C GLY A 206 -20.49 -21.81 12.17
N VAL A 207 -19.56 -22.61 11.65
CA VAL A 207 -19.65 -23.36 10.39
C VAL A 207 -19.79 -24.85 10.70
#